data_AF-I4HDM5-F1
#
_entry.id   AF-I4HDM5-F1
#
_cell.length_a   1.000
_cell.length_b   1.000
_cell.length_c   1.000
_cell.angle_alpha   90.00
_cell.angle_beta   90.00
_cell.angle_gamma   90.00
#
_symmetry.space_group_name_H-M   'P 1'
#
loop_
_entity.id
_entity.type
_entity.pdbx_description
1 polymer ?
#
loop_
_entity_poly.entity_id
_entity_poly.type
_entity_poly.pdbx_seq_one_letter_code
_entity_poly.pdbx_strand_id
1 'polypeptide(L)'
;MKLPNPKNTIIDDNKLTGYALNLNHSDGQHKARVFKSVLNLDINNVQFLKNALLEAVKTYDAIPDKINQYGQKYVIDFPLTHQNKTAIIHSVWIIRNDENFPRLVTCYVL
;
A
#
# COMPACT_ATOMS: atom_id res chain seq x y z
N MET A 1 13.38 -2.82 9.12
CA MET A 1 13.21 -1.98 10.32
C MET A 1 11.74 -1.64 10.50
N LYS A 2 11.25 -1.44 11.73
CA LYS A 2 9.88 -0.97 11.95
C LYS A 2 9.72 0.51 11.64
N LEU A 3 8.60 0.88 11.04
CA LEU A 3 8.25 2.28 10.85
C LEU A 3 7.76 2.88 12.19
N PRO A 4 8.10 4.13 12.51
CA PRO A 4 7.67 4.79 13.74
C PRO A 4 6.17 5.06 13.73
N ASN A 5 5.58 5.11 14.93
CA ASN A 5 4.17 5.43 15.16
C ASN A 5 3.18 4.76 14.18
N PRO A 6 3.23 3.42 14.00
CA PRO A 6 2.43 2.73 13.00
C PRO A 6 0.90 2.83 13.27
N LYS A 7 0.51 3.19 14.50
CA LYS A 7 -0.89 3.48 14.87
C LYS A 7 -1.42 4.78 14.27
N ASN A 8 -0.53 5.72 13.93
CA ASN A 8 -0.86 7.01 13.34
C ASN A 8 -0.73 7.00 11.81
N THR A 9 -0.62 5.81 11.20
CA THR A 9 -0.49 5.64 9.75
C THR A 9 -1.66 6.27 9.01
N ILE A 10 -1.36 6.99 7.93
CA ILE A 10 -2.39 7.58 7.08
C ILE A 10 -2.41 6.91 5.70
N ILE A 11 -3.58 6.39 5.35
CA ILE A 11 -3.91 5.90 4.01
C ILE A 11 -5.06 6.77 3.50
N ASP A 12 -4.78 7.58 2.47
CA ASP A 12 -5.82 8.33 1.76
C ASP A 12 -6.65 7.33 0.94
N ASP A 13 -7.96 7.28 1.21
CA ASP A 13 -8.87 6.35 0.56
C ASP A 13 -8.91 6.54 -0.95
N ASN A 14 -8.69 7.77 -1.44
CA ASN A 14 -8.62 8.07 -2.87
C ASN A 14 -7.46 7.32 -3.56
N LYS A 15 -6.40 6.95 -2.84
CA LYS A 15 -5.31 6.16 -3.40
C LYS A 15 -5.69 4.69 -3.63
N LEU A 16 -6.66 4.19 -2.87
CA LEU A 16 -7.15 2.82 -3.02
C LEU A 16 -8.35 2.78 -3.97
N THR A 17 -9.36 3.63 -3.74
CA THR A 17 -10.59 3.72 -4.52
C THR A 17 -10.39 4.35 -5.89
N GLY A 18 -9.47 5.30 -6.01
CA GLY A 18 -9.22 6.07 -7.23
C GLY A 18 -8.08 5.51 -8.08
N TYR A 19 -7.12 4.78 -7.49
CA TYR A 19 -5.87 4.44 -8.17
C TYR A 19 -5.50 2.95 -8.13
N ALA A 20 -5.38 2.31 -6.96
CA ALA A 20 -4.89 0.93 -6.89
C ALA A 20 -5.91 -0.12 -7.37
N LEU A 21 -7.20 0.08 -7.10
CA LEU A 21 -8.29 -0.88 -7.42
C LEU A 21 -9.28 -0.35 -8.46
N ASN A 22 -9.00 0.81 -9.07
CA ASN A 22 -9.87 1.41 -10.07
C ASN A 22 -9.45 1.07 -11.51
N LEU A 23 -10.26 0.27 -12.20
CA LEU A 23 -10.05 -0.07 -13.60
C LEU A 23 -10.32 1.11 -14.57
N ASN A 24 -10.99 2.17 -14.11
CA ASN A 24 -11.38 3.31 -14.94
C ASN A 24 -10.39 4.48 -14.85
N HIS A 25 -9.32 4.36 -14.07
CA HIS A 25 -8.28 5.39 -13.95
C HIS A 25 -7.18 5.18 -15.00
N SER A 26 -6.85 6.20 -15.79
CA SER A 26 -5.85 6.11 -16.88
C SER A 26 -4.52 5.53 -16.39
N ASP A 27 -4.05 5.99 -15.23
CA ASP A 27 -2.73 5.59 -14.71
C ASP A 27 -2.80 4.39 -13.74
N GLY A 28 -4.01 4.05 -13.26
CA GLY A 28 -4.25 3.05 -12.21
C GLY A 28 -4.77 1.71 -12.74
N GLN A 29 -5.33 1.70 -13.95
CA GLN A 29 -5.99 0.53 -14.54
C GLN A 29 -5.08 -0.70 -14.60
N HIS A 30 -3.79 -0.52 -14.90
CA HIS A 30 -2.85 -1.64 -14.95
C HIS A 30 -2.71 -2.33 -13.58
N LYS A 31 -2.66 -1.57 -12.48
CA LYS A 31 -2.59 -2.12 -11.12
C LYS A 31 -3.90 -2.81 -10.74
N ALA A 32 -5.02 -2.17 -11.02
CA ALA A 32 -6.35 -2.73 -10.74
C ALA A 32 -6.59 -4.06 -11.47
N ARG A 33 -6.13 -4.17 -12.72
CA ARG A 33 -6.20 -5.41 -13.51
C ARG A 33 -5.40 -6.55 -12.86
N VAL A 34 -4.20 -6.25 -12.38
CA VAL A 34 -3.36 -7.26 -11.70
C VAL A 34 -3.97 -7.68 -10.37
N PHE A 35 -4.41 -6.73 -9.54
CA PHE A 35 -5.13 -7.05 -8.30
C PHE A 35 -6.34 -7.96 -8.53
N LYS A 36 -7.13 -7.67 -9.58
CA LYS A 36 -8.29 -8.50 -9.92
C LYS A 36 -7.89 -9.89 -10.38
N SER A 37 -6.86 -10.03 -11.22
CA SER A 37 -6.46 -11.34 -11.74
C SER A 37 -5.85 -12.25 -10.66
N VAL A 38 -4.92 -11.70 -9.87
CA VAL A 38 -4.11 -12.48 -8.93
C VAL A 38 -4.77 -12.66 -7.57
N LEU A 39 -5.60 -11.74 -7.12
CA LEU A 39 -6.20 -11.76 -5.78
C LEU A 39 -7.72 -11.63 -5.79
N ASN A 40 -8.37 -11.53 -6.97
CA ASN A 40 -9.80 -11.24 -7.08
C ASN A 40 -10.24 -9.91 -6.42
N LEU A 41 -9.31 -9.00 -6.12
CA LEU A 41 -9.63 -7.72 -5.49
C LEU A 41 -10.12 -6.71 -6.52
N ASP A 42 -11.22 -6.02 -6.20
CA ASP A 42 -11.73 -4.86 -6.92
C ASP A 42 -12.12 -3.74 -5.95
N ILE A 43 -12.79 -2.70 -6.46
CA ILE A 43 -13.22 -1.53 -5.69
C ILE A 43 -14.07 -1.88 -4.46
N ASN A 44 -14.77 -3.02 -4.46
CA ASN A 44 -15.56 -3.48 -3.30
C ASN A 44 -14.66 -4.02 -2.17
N ASN A 45 -13.39 -4.30 -2.45
CA ASN A 45 -12.43 -4.82 -1.49
C ASN A 45 -11.46 -3.76 -0.94
N VAL A 46 -11.75 -2.47 -1.15
CA VAL A 46 -10.89 -1.37 -0.68
C VAL A 46 -10.62 -1.45 0.82
N GLN A 47 -11.66 -1.68 1.64
CA GLN A 47 -11.48 -1.76 3.09
C GLN A 47 -10.61 -2.96 3.50
N PHE A 48 -10.73 -4.08 2.78
CA PHE A 48 -9.89 -5.26 3.01
C PHE A 48 -8.42 -4.94 2.74
N LEU A 49 -8.11 -4.33 1.58
CA LEU A 49 -6.74 -3.94 1.24
C LEU A 49 -6.19 -2.89 2.21
N LYS A 50 -7.01 -1.90 2.62
CA LYS A 50 -6.64 -0.89 3.61
C LYS A 50 -6.23 -1.53 4.94
N ASN A 51 -7.04 -2.46 5.44
CA ASN A 51 -6.74 -3.16 6.70
C ASN A 51 -5.45 -3.98 6.60
N ALA A 52 -5.23 -4.66 5.47
CA ALA A 52 -4.00 -5.42 5.23
C ALA A 52 -2.76 -4.51 5.22
N LEU A 53 -2.83 -3.34 4.57
CA LEU A 53 -1.74 -2.36 4.56
C LEU A 53 -1.46 -1.79 5.95
N LEU A 54 -2.51 -1.49 6.73
CA LEU A 54 -2.34 -1.00 8.10
C LEU A 54 -1.71 -2.04 9.02
N GLU A 55 -2.03 -3.33 8.83
CA GLU A 55 -1.32 -4.39 9.55
C GLU A 55 0.10 -4.56 9.07
N ALA A 56 0.35 -4.47 7.76
CA ALA A 56 1.68 -4.64 7.20
C ALA A 56 2.69 -3.65 7.83
N VAL A 57 2.27 -2.40 8.00
CA VAL A 57 3.08 -1.34 8.65
C VAL A 57 3.45 -1.67 10.10
N LYS A 58 2.62 -2.43 10.83
CA LYS A 58 2.91 -2.86 12.21
C LYS A 58 3.78 -4.13 12.24
N THR A 59 3.50 -5.08 11.36
CA THR A 59 3.96 -6.47 11.48
C THR A 59 5.17 -6.82 10.62
N TYR A 60 5.39 -6.14 9.50
CA TYR A 60 6.54 -6.38 8.63
C TYR A 60 7.64 -5.36 8.85
N ASP A 61 8.84 -5.71 8.40
CA ASP A 61 9.96 -4.78 8.35
C ASP A 61 9.90 -3.98 7.06
N ALA A 62 10.20 -2.69 7.18
CA ALA A 62 10.38 -1.78 6.08
C ALA A 62 11.85 -1.68 5.68
N ILE A 63 12.09 -1.49 4.39
CA ILE A 63 13.39 -1.24 3.77
C ILE A 63 13.42 0.24 3.36
N PRO A 64 14.41 1.04 3.82
CA PRO A 64 14.59 2.40 3.32
C PRO A 64 14.81 2.42 1.81
N ASP A 65 14.10 3.31 1.12
CA ASP A 65 14.27 3.61 -0.30
C ASP A 65 14.87 5.03 -0.45
N LYS A 66 14.52 5.78 -1.49
CA LYS A 66 15.03 7.14 -1.75
C LYS A 66 14.50 8.16 -0.74
N ILE A 67 15.41 9.03 -0.30
CA ILE A 67 15.06 10.31 0.31
C ILE A 67 14.73 11.31 -0.81
N ASN A 68 13.73 12.17 -0.60
CA ASN A 68 13.52 13.35 -1.41
C ASN A 68 13.24 14.58 -0.53
N GLN A 69 13.00 15.72 -1.16
CA GLN A 69 12.71 16.98 -0.45
C GLN A 69 11.50 16.91 0.50
N TYR A 70 10.62 15.92 0.34
CA TYR A 70 9.43 15.76 1.17
C TYR A 70 9.64 14.82 2.36
N GLY A 71 10.68 13.98 2.36
CA GLY A 71 10.93 12.99 3.41
C GLY A 71 11.63 11.72 2.93
N GLN A 72 11.70 10.73 3.82
CA GLN A 72 12.28 9.41 3.55
C GLN A 72 11.19 8.44 3.09
N LYS A 73 11.42 7.77 1.96
CA LYS A 73 10.56 6.67 1.52
C LYS A 73 10.98 5.33 2.09
N TYR A 74 10.02 4.45 2.24
CA TYR A 74 10.22 3.08 2.69
C TYR A 74 9.36 2.13 1.87
N VAL A 75 9.85 0.91 1.69
CA VAL A 75 9.13 -0.19 1.06
C VAL A 75 8.78 -1.23 2.11
N ILE A 76 7.57 -1.75 2.05
CA ILE A 76 7.14 -2.95 2.76
C ILE A 76 6.54 -3.91 1.72
N ASP A 77 7.18 -5.06 1.59
CA ASP A 77 6.68 -6.19 0.82
C ASP A 77 6.07 -7.21 1.79
N PHE A 78 4.83 -7.63 1.53
CA PHE A 78 4.15 -8.60 2.39
C PHE A 78 3.19 -9.50 1.60
N PRO A 79 3.01 -10.77 2.00
CA PRO A 79 2.02 -11.64 1.40
C PRO A 79 0.60 -11.21 1.79
N LEU A 80 -0.29 -11.17 0.81
CA LEU A 80 -1.73 -10.99 1.02
C LEU A 80 -2.48 -12.18 0.43
N THR A 81 -3.36 -12.77 1.23
CA THR A 81 -4.23 -13.88 0.80
C THR A 81 -5.67 -13.40 0.71
N HIS A 82 -6.33 -13.62 -0.42
CA HIS A 82 -7.76 -13.37 -0.61
C HIS A 82 -8.38 -14.49 -1.46
N GLN A 83 -9.47 -15.10 -0.96
CA GLN A 83 -10.19 -16.19 -1.64
C GLN A 83 -9.26 -17.32 -2.15
N ASN A 84 -8.38 -17.84 -1.28
CA ASN A 84 -7.39 -18.90 -1.58
C ASN A 84 -6.33 -18.53 -2.63
N LYS A 85 -6.23 -17.27 -3.03
CA LYS A 85 -5.11 -16.76 -3.83
C LYS A 85 -4.18 -15.94 -2.96
N THR A 86 -2.88 -16.07 -3.17
CA THR A 86 -1.85 -15.32 -2.43
C THR A 86 -0.93 -14.63 -3.42
N ALA A 87 -0.60 -13.36 -3.14
CA ALA A 87 0.39 -12.61 -3.91
C ALA A 87 1.18 -11.67 -2.97
N ILE A 88 2.35 -11.22 -3.42
CA ILE A 88 3.14 -10.23 -2.69
C ILE A 88 2.64 -8.84 -3.04
N ILE A 89 2.31 -8.06 -2.01
CA ILE A 89 1.96 -6.65 -2.14
C ILE A 89 3.22 -5.83 -1.89
N HIS A 90 3.61 -5.05 -2.89
CA HIS A 90 4.62 -4.01 -2.77
C HIS A 90 3.94 -2.71 -2.34
N SER A 91 4.29 -2.20 -1.17
CA SER A 91 3.74 -0.95 -0.64
C SER A 91 4.85 0.06 -0.33
N VAL A 92 4.67 1.27 -0.87
CA VAL A 92 5.62 2.38 -0.69
C VAL A 92 5.01 3.38 0.28
N TRP A 93 5.80 3.77 1.27
CA TRP A 93 5.44 4.67 2.36
C TRP A 93 6.40 5.86 2.36
N ILE A 94 5.94 7.00 2.88
CA ILE A 94 6.79 8.15 3.17
C ILE A 94 6.59 8.61 4.61
N ILE A 95 7.67 8.96 5.28
CA ILE A 95 7.66 9.76 6.51
C ILE A 95 8.16 11.14 6.11
N ARG A 96 7.32 12.16 6.26
CA ARG A 96 7.69 13.52 5.90
C ARG A 96 8.65 14.12 6.91
N ASN A 97 9.41 15.14 6.50
CA ASN A 97 10.44 15.77 7.33
C ASN A 97 9.90 16.30 8.69
N ASP A 98 8.64 16.72 8.72
CA ASP A 98 7.92 17.27 9.86
C ASP A 98 6.97 16.27 10.53
N GLU A 99 7.01 15.00 10.12
CA GLU A 99 6.14 13.93 10.61
C GLU A 99 6.96 12.80 11.23
N ASN A 100 6.30 11.99 12.05
CA ASN A 100 6.89 10.80 12.66
C ASN A 100 6.02 9.55 12.46
N PHE A 101 5.12 9.57 11.48
CA PHE A 101 4.21 8.50 11.14
C PHE A 101 4.20 8.28 9.62
N PRO A 102 3.91 7.07 9.13
CA PRO A 102 3.99 6.77 7.72
C PRO A 102 2.71 7.14 6.98
N ARG A 103 2.88 7.57 5.72
CA ARG A 103 1.79 7.82 4.77
C ARG A 103 1.94 6.93 3.55
N LEU A 104 0.85 6.31 3.10
CA LEU A 104 0.89 5.49 1.88
C LEU A 104 1.17 6.38 0.66
N VAL A 105 2.19 6.02 -0.11
CA VAL A 105 2.51 6.63 -1.41
C VAL A 105 1.77 5.89 -2.51
N THR A 106 2.00 4.57 -2.64
CA THR A 106 1.36 3.68 -3.62
C THR A 106 1.44 2.21 -3.15
N CYS A 107 0.62 1.34 -3.71
CA CYS A 107 0.76 -0.11 -3.58
C CYS A 107 0.36 -0.84 -4.86
N TYR A 108 0.96 -2.00 -5.12
CA TYR A 108 0.63 -2.88 -6.24
C TYR A 108 1.10 -4.32 -5.96
N VAL A 109 0.67 -5.26 -6.79
CA VAL A 109 1.12 -6.65 -6.74
C VAL A 109 2.40 -6.82 -7.57
N LEU A 110 3.38 -7.57 -7.05
CA LEU A 110 4.57 -8.00 -7.80
C LEU A 110 4.31 -9.24 -8.67
#